data_AF-A0A8I2K0T3-F1
#
_entry.id   AF-A0A8I2K0T3-F1
#
_cell.length_a   1.000
_cell.length_b   1.000
_cell.length_c   1.000
_cell.angle_alpha   90.00
_cell.angle_beta   90.00
_cell.angle_gamma   90.00
#
_symmetry.space_group_name_H-M   'P 1'
#
loop_
_entity.id
_entity.type
_entity.pdbx_description
1 polymer ?
#
loop_
_entity_poly.entity_id
_entity_poly.type
_entity_poly.pdbx_seq_one_letter_code
_entity_poly.pdbx_strand_id
1 'polypeptide(L)' 'MIEKKRAVGRTTRLLAKLRAHALIAKIPHSFRYKITKKGVRVMTIVLMFKRKEIPKLATG' A
#
# COMPACT_ATOMS: atom_id res chain seq x y z
N MET A 1 9.13 23.77 -6.21
CA MET A 1 10.00 22.75 -5.55
C MET A 1 9.52 22.28 -4.18
N ILE A 2 8.89 23.13 -3.35
CA ILE A 2 8.51 22.80 -1.96
C ILE A 2 7.41 21.72 -1.88
N GLU A 3 6.43 21.74 -2.78
CA GLU A 3 5.31 20.78 -2.77
C GLU A 3 5.77 19.35 -3.05
N LYS A 4 6.75 19.16 -3.94
CA LYS A 4 7.35 17.85 -4.22
C LYS A 4 8.03 17.28 -2.96
N LYS A 5 8.76 18.10 -2.20
CA LYS A 5 9.38 17.67 -0.94
C LYS A 5 8.34 17.26 0.11
N ARG A 6 7.24 18.00 0.22
CA ARG A 6 6.11 17.65 1.11
C ARG A 6 5.44 16.35 0.70
N ALA A 7 5.24 16.11 -0.60
CA ALA A 7 4.68 14.86 -1.12
C ALA A 7 5.58 13.66 -0.82
N VAL A 8 6.89 13.80 -1.02
CA VAL A 8 7.88 12.76 -0.68
C VAL A 8 7.85 12.43 0.82
N GLY A 9 7.82 13.44 1.70
CA GLY A 9 7.74 13.21 3.15
C GLY A 9 6.48 12.47 3.57
N ARG A 10 5.32 12.81 2.98
CA ARG A 10 4.05 12.10 3.23
C ARG A 10 4.12 10.64 2.79
N THR A 11 4.65 10.37 1.61
CA THR A 11 4.81 9.00 1.08
C THR A 11 5.77 8.18 1.93
N THR A 12 6.92 8.74 2.32
CA THR A 12 7.89 8.05 3.20
C THR A 12 7.26 7.72 4.55
N ARG A 13 6.47 8.64 5.13
CA ARG A 13 5.75 8.39 6.38
C ARG A 13 4.70 7.29 6.22
N LEU A 14 4.00 7.25 5.08
CA LEU A 14 3.03 6.17 4.80
C LEU A 14 3.73 4.81 4.71
N LEU A 15 4.84 4.73 3.97
CA LEU A 15 5.66 3.51 3.87
C LEU A 15 6.18 3.07 5.24
N ALA A 16 6.60 4.01 6.09
CA ALA A 16 7.04 3.72 7.45
C ALA A 16 5.90 3.11 8.31
N LYS A 17 4.67 3.63 8.21
CA LYS A 17 3.51 3.03 8.90
C LYS A 17 3.20 1.63 8.39
N LEU A 18 3.17 1.44 7.07
CA LEU A 18 2.93 0.12 6.47
C LEU A 18 3.99 -0.90 6.91
N ARG A 19 5.24 -0.46 7.05
CA ARG A 19 6.33 -1.28 7.59
C ARG A 19 6.14 -1.59 9.07
N ALA A 20 5.72 -0.63 9.89
CA ALA A 20 5.45 -0.83 11.32
C ALA A 20 4.33 -1.86 11.57
N HIS A 21 3.32 -1.90 10.70
CA HIS A 21 2.26 -2.92 10.75
C HIS A 21 2.63 -4.27 10.12
N ALA A 22 3.88 -4.42 9.66
CA ALA A 22 4.41 -5.58 8.96
C ALA A 22 3.62 -5.95 7.69
N LEU A 23 3.02 -4.96 7.01
CA LEU A 23 2.35 -5.17 5.70
C LEU A 23 3.37 -5.18 4.56
N ILE A 24 4.42 -4.37 4.69
CA ILE A 24 5.56 -4.35 3.76
C ILE A 24 6.87 -4.52 4.53
N ALA A 25 7.87 -5.10 3.86
CA ALA A 25 9.22 -5.26 4.36
C ALA A 25 10.19 -4.58 3.38
N LYS A 26 11.20 -3.87 3.90
CA LYS A 26 12.23 -3.24 3.06
C LYS A 26 13.18 -4.32 2.54
N ILE A 27 13.52 -4.25 1.25
CA ILE A 27 14.57 -5.10 0.67
C ILE A 27 15.93 -4.47 1.01
N PRO A 28 16.87 -5.22 1.61
CA PRO A 28 18.20 -4.68 1.93
C PRO A 28 18.90 -4.22 0.65
N HIS A 29 19.75 -3.20 0.76
CA HIS A 29 20.46 -2.57 -0.37
C HIS A 29 19.56 -2.01 -1.49
N SER A 30 18.25 -1.84 -1.22
CA SER A 30 17.32 -1.26 -2.17
C SER A 30 16.36 -0.26 -1.53
N PHE A 31 15.85 0.66 -2.34
CA PHE A 31 14.69 1.51 -1.99
C PHE A 31 13.35 0.81 -2.24
N ARG A 32 13.39 -0.48 -2.60
CA ARG A 32 12.21 -1.30 -2.87
C ARG A 32 11.65 -1.94 -1.61
N TYR A 33 10.34 -2.15 -1.62
CA TYR A 33 9.61 -2.83 -0.56
C TYR A 33 8.96 -4.09 -1.13
N LYS A 34 8.99 -5.17 -0.36
CA LYS A 34 8.28 -6.43 -0.63
C LYS A 34 7.01 -6.48 0.22
N ILE A 35 5.93 -6.99 -0.33
CA ILE A 35 4.69 -7.24 0.43
C ILE A 35 4.89 -8.51 1.27
N THR A 36 4.55 -8.46 2.55
CA THR A 36 4.63 -9.63 3.43
C THR A 36 3.42 -10.55 3.25
N LYS A 37 3.47 -11.79 3.76
CA LYS A 37 2.30 -12.69 3.75
C LYS A 37 1.06 -12.05 4.42
N LYS A 38 1.27 -11.31 5.52
CA LYS A 38 0.22 -10.53 6.21
C LYS A 38 -0.31 -9.41 5.31
N GLY A 39 0.58 -8.67 4.66
CA GLY A 39 0.24 -7.63 3.71
C GLY A 39 -0.64 -8.13 2.58
N VAL A 40 -0.29 -9.27 1.97
CA VAL A 40 -1.10 -9.91 0.92
C VAL A 40 -2.50 -10.21 1.44
N ARG A 41 -2.64 -10.87 2.59
CA ARG A 41 -3.96 -11.22 3.16
C ARG A 41 -4.83 -9.98 3.39
N VAL A 42 -4.28 -8.93 4.01
CA VAL A 42 -5.01 -7.68 4.28
C VAL A 42 -5.40 -6.98 2.98
N MET A 43 -4.47 -6.84 2.03
CA MET A 43 -4.72 -6.18 0.75
C MET A 43 -5.75 -6.94 -0.09
N THR A 44 -5.71 -8.27 -0.07
CA THR A 44 -6.72 -9.12 -0.73
C THR A 44 -8.11 -8.90 -0.11
N ILE A 45 -8.21 -8.87 1.22
CA ILE A 45 -9.49 -8.60 1.90
C ILE A 45 -10.02 -7.22 1.53
N VAL A 46 -9.17 -6.19 1.59
CA VAL A 46 -9.55 -4.81 1.20
C VAL A 46 -10.00 -4.76 -0.26
N LEU A 47 -9.30 -5.45 -1.17
CA LEU A 47 -9.69 -5.51 -2.58
C LEU A 47 -11.02 -6.25 -2.78
N MET A 48 -11.23 -7.37 -2.08
CA MET A 48 -12.48 -8.12 -2.11
C MET A 48 -13.64 -7.30 -1.55
N PHE A 49 -13.43 -6.60 -0.45
CA PHE A 49 -14.42 -5.72 0.17
C PHE A 49 -14.80 -4.58 -0.80
N LYS A 50 -13.80 -3.89 -1.34
CA LYS A 50 -14.00 -2.84 -2.36
C LYS A 50 -14.73 -3.37 -3.60
N ARG A 51 -14.48 -4.61 -4.01
CA ARG A 51 -15.19 -5.26 -5.14
C ARG A 51 -16.61 -5.71 -4.80
N LYS A 52 -16.89 -6.08 -3.54
CA LYS A 52 -18.24 -6.41 -3.08
C LYS A 52 -19.11 -5.16 -2.90
N GLU A 53 -18.50 -4.06 -2.48
CA GLU A 53 -19.17 -2.75 -2.35
C GLU A 53 -19.38 -2.04 -3.68
N ILE A 54 -18.62 -2.38 -4.72
CA ILE A 54 -18.85 -1.93 -6.09
C ILE A 54 -19.53 -3.09 -6.84
N PRO A 55 -20.86 -3.27 -6.74
CA PRO A 55 -21.56 -4.16 -7.65
C PRO A 55 -21.24 -3.68 -9.07
N LYS A 56 -20.55 -4.55 -9.84
CA LYS A 56 -20.12 -4.40 -11.23
C LYS A 56 -20.79 -3.21 -11.97
N LEU A 57 -20.14 -2.04 -11.96
CA LEU A 57 -20.50 -0.88 -12.81
C LEU A 57 -19.86 -0.98 -14.21
N ALA A 58 -19.82 -2.17 -14.80
CA ALA A 58 -19.37 -2.35 -16.17
C ALA A 58 -19.87 -3.69 -16.71
N THR A 59 -21.16 -3.77 -16.96
CA THR A 59 -21.67 -4.57 -18.07
C THR A 59 -21.84 -3.58 -19.21
N GLY A 60 -20.90 -3.60 -20.16
CA GLY A 60 -21.02 -3.02 -21.49
C GLY A 60 -20.76 -4.14 -22.48
#